data_AF-A0A0F9A433-F1
#
_entry.id   AF-A0A0F9A433-F1
#
_cell.length_a   1.000
_cell.length_b   1.000
_cell.length_c   1.000
_cell.angle_alpha   90.00
_cell.angle_beta   90.00
_cell.angle_gamma   90.00
#
_symmetry.space_group_name_H-M   'P 1'
#
loop_
_entity.id
_entity.type
_entity.pdbx_description
1 polymer ?
#
loop_
_entity_poly.entity_id
_entity_poly.type
_entity_poly.pdbx_seq_one_letter_code
_entity_poly.pdbx_strand_id
1 'polypeptide(L)'
;LTGVDTSPKKLVVVRPRSLEQTFDMVIDALENLRPEVIVVDSIPSLVPEAMLNAEMTDKDFRGLAARKVTEGVRKVTHFNQSTALIFINQLRVDMGVSFGNPESMPGGKGLRFWTSLLIRMRRGQWLYTKTGNKDDLEDFTSVDEKKDKKRIGFMLKLRVEKTKVSSTTWDECELKFFFDGEMDTMGSLINLAIQREVIGAARGYYEIPGIDKKIHGLGNVERLLKEDEGLKASIIVKVKEER
;
A
#
# COMPACT_ATOMS: atom_id res chain seq x y z
N LEU A 1 -11.52 -14.54 3.11
CA LEU A 1 -11.47 -13.28 3.88
C LEU A 1 -10.87 -12.15 3.03
N THR A 2 -9.69 -12.31 2.42
CA THR A 2 -9.06 -11.26 1.59
C THR A 2 -9.33 -11.35 0.07
N GLY A 3 -10.12 -12.32 -0.40
CA GLY A 3 -10.36 -12.54 -1.83
C GLY A 3 -9.21 -13.20 -2.60
N VAL A 4 -8.12 -13.58 -1.92
CA VAL A 4 -6.96 -14.26 -2.54
C VAL A 4 -7.26 -15.75 -2.76
N ASP A 5 -7.03 -16.24 -3.97
CA ASP A 5 -7.03 -17.69 -4.27
C ASP A 5 -5.76 -18.33 -3.71
N THR A 6 -5.93 -19.10 -2.63
CA THR A 6 -4.83 -19.77 -1.92
C THR A 6 -4.47 -21.13 -2.50
N SER A 7 -5.04 -21.51 -3.66
CA SER A 7 -4.68 -22.75 -4.30
C SER A 7 -3.20 -22.74 -4.72
N PRO A 8 -2.48 -23.86 -4.62
CA PRO A 8 -1.05 -23.93 -4.95
C PRO A 8 -0.71 -23.55 -6.39
N LYS A 9 -1.69 -23.57 -7.30
CA LYS A 9 -1.55 -23.16 -8.70
C LYS A 9 -1.57 -21.63 -8.87
N LYS A 10 -2.17 -20.91 -7.93
CA LYS A 10 -2.37 -19.45 -8.00
C LYS A 10 -1.51 -18.69 -7.00
N LEU A 11 -1.22 -19.29 -5.84
CA LEU A 11 -0.34 -18.72 -4.83
C LEU A 11 0.76 -19.71 -4.45
N VAL A 12 1.99 -19.37 -4.82
CA VAL A 12 3.19 -20.10 -4.39
C VAL A 12 3.80 -19.37 -3.20
N VAL A 13 3.97 -20.08 -2.08
CA VAL A 13 4.59 -19.56 -0.87
C VAL A 13 5.93 -20.25 -0.66
N VAL A 14 6.99 -19.46 -0.59
CA VAL A 14 8.36 -19.94 -0.38
C VAL A 14 8.93 -19.31 0.88
N ARG A 15 9.71 -20.08 1.63
CA ARG A 15 10.41 -19.61 2.85
C ARG A 15 11.92 -19.77 2.66
N PRO A 16 12.61 -18.77 2.11
CA PRO A 16 14.05 -18.81 1.97
C PRO A 16 14.75 -18.77 3.33
N ARG A 17 15.94 -19.36 3.40
CA ARG A 17 16.78 -19.43 4.61
C ARG A 17 17.75 -18.26 4.73
N SER A 18 18.15 -17.66 3.62
CA SER A 18 19.10 -16.53 3.59
C SER A 18 18.66 -15.45 2.60
N LEU A 19 19.27 -14.27 2.74
CA LEU A 19 19.10 -13.16 1.83
C LEU A 19 19.49 -13.55 0.39
N GLU A 20 20.66 -14.18 0.23
CA GLU A 20 21.16 -14.61 -1.09
C GLU A 20 20.19 -15.59 -1.74
N GLN A 21 19.77 -16.62 -0.98
CA GLN A 21 18.80 -17.60 -1.46
C GLN A 21 17.48 -16.95 -1.87
N THR A 22 17.04 -15.91 -1.17
CA THR A 22 15.82 -15.17 -1.53
C THR A 22 15.94 -14.58 -2.93
N PHE A 23 17.04 -13.88 -3.24
CA PHE A 23 17.22 -13.28 -4.55
C PHE A 23 17.43 -14.32 -5.65
N ASP A 24 18.14 -15.41 -5.37
CA ASP A 24 18.33 -16.49 -6.34
C ASP A 24 16.99 -17.17 -6.67
N MET A 25 16.13 -17.44 -5.67
CA MET A 25 14.78 -17.96 -5.89
C MET A 25 13.89 -17.00 -6.67
N VAL A 26 14.03 -15.69 -6.44
CA VAL A 26 13.28 -14.69 -7.22
C VAL A 26 13.75 -14.69 -8.68
N ILE A 27 15.05 -14.79 -8.95
CA ILE A 27 15.58 -14.88 -10.33
C ILE A 27 15.06 -16.15 -11.01
N ASP A 28 15.16 -17.29 -10.34
CA ASP A 28 14.65 -18.56 -10.84
C ASP A 28 13.14 -18.48 -11.19
N ALA A 29 12.35 -17.89 -10.30
CA ALA A 29 10.92 -17.67 -10.56
C ALA A 29 10.68 -16.74 -11.76
N LEU A 30 11.46 -15.68 -11.92
CA LEU A 30 11.34 -14.78 -13.07
C LEU A 30 11.69 -15.46 -14.39
N GLU A 31 12.69 -16.33 -14.42
CA GLU A 31 13.13 -17.01 -15.64
C GLU A 31 12.19 -18.18 -16.01
N ASN A 32 11.84 -19.00 -15.02
CA ASN A 32 11.18 -20.29 -15.23
C ASN A 32 9.66 -20.24 -15.06
N LEU A 33 9.14 -19.45 -14.11
CA LEU A 33 7.70 -19.37 -13.83
C LEU A 33 7.04 -18.14 -14.47
N ARG A 34 7.77 -17.02 -14.56
CA ARG A 34 7.29 -15.71 -15.08
C ARG A 34 5.97 -15.27 -14.43
N PRO A 35 5.90 -15.18 -13.09
CA PRO A 35 4.69 -14.75 -12.40
C PRO A 35 4.36 -13.29 -12.70
N GLU A 36 3.10 -12.91 -12.57
CA GLU A 36 2.66 -11.52 -12.73
C GLU A 36 3.12 -10.65 -11.55
N VAL A 37 3.13 -11.21 -10.34
CA VAL A 37 3.48 -10.52 -9.10
C VAL A 37 4.39 -11.41 -8.24
N ILE A 38 5.45 -10.82 -7.69
CA ILE A 38 6.27 -11.41 -6.63
C ILE A 38 6.27 -10.45 -5.45
N VAL A 39 5.98 -10.97 -4.25
CA VAL A 39 6.04 -10.21 -2.99
C VAL A 39 7.13 -10.80 -2.10
N VAL A 40 8.07 -9.94 -1.67
CA VAL A 40 9.09 -10.28 -0.67
C VAL A 40 8.73 -9.60 0.64
N ASP A 41 8.25 -10.40 1.60
CA ASP A 41 7.85 -9.98 2.94
C ASP A 41 8.80 -10.58 4.00
N SER A 42 9.81 -9.84 4.50
CA SER A 42 10.17 -8.44 4.21
C SER A 42 11.69 -8.25 4.16
N ILE A 43 12.17 -7.16 3.55
CA ILE A 43 13.61 -6.84 3.46
C ILE A 43 14.36 -6.90 4.81
N PRO A 44 13.84 -6.35 5.93
CA PRO A 44 14.54 -6.39 7.22
C PRO A 44 14.71 -7.80 7.80
N SER A 45 13.93 -8.77 7.32
CA SER A 45 14.01 -10.18 7.77
C SER A 45 15.07 -10.99 7.02
N LEU A 46 15.59 -10.46 5.90
CA LEU A 46 16.59 -11.14 5.10
C LEU A 46 17.97 -11.00 5.75
N VAL A 47 18.57 -12.13 6.11
CA VAL A 47 19.88 -12.21 6.74
C VAL A 47 20.89 -12.84 5.77
N PRO A 48 22.04 -12.20 5.50
CA PRO A 48 23.11 -12.81 4.72
C PRO A 48 23.56 -14.15 5.31
N GLU A 49 23.88 -15.11 4.45
CA GLU A 49 24.34 -16.44 4.88
C GLU A 49 25.57 -16.36 5.79
N ALA A 50 26.52 -15.47 5.49
CA ALA A 50 27.70 -15.25 6.32
C ALA A 50 27.35 -14.80 7.75
N MET A 51 26.24 -14.07 7.94
CA MET A 51 25.78 -13.66 9.27
C MET A 51 25.04 -14.77 10.02
N LEU A 52 24.40 -15.69 9.29
CA LEU A 52 23.72 -16.85 9.89
C LEU A 52 24.71 -17.86 10.45
N ASN A 53 25.88 -17.98 9.82
CA ASN A 53 26.92 -18.93 10.20
C ASN A 53 27.96 -18.37 11.19
N ALA A 54 27.88 -17.07 11.49
CA ALA A 54 28.84 -16.39 12.36
C ALA A 54 28.43 -16.39 13.83
N GLU A 55 29.40 -16.17 14.71
CA GLU A 55 29.11 -16.00 16.13
C GLU A 55 28.54 -14.60 16.40
N MET A 56 27.71 -14.47 17.43
CA MET A 56 27.08 -13.18 17.79
C MET A 56 28.11 -12.08 18.16
N THR A 57 29.33 -12.48 18.52
CA THR A 57 30.45 -11.59 18.88
C THR A 57 31.13 -10.96 17.67
N ASP A 58 30.91 -11.49 16.47
CA ASP A 58 31.54 -11.00 15.24
C ASP A 58 30.95 -9.66 14.80
N LYS A 59 31.79 -8.63 14.80
CA LYS A 59 31.41 -7.22 14.50
C LYS A 59 31.67 -6.80 13.05
N ASP A 60 32.17 -7.70 12.21
CA ASP A 60 32.64 -7.37 10.85
C ASP A 60 31.53 -7.29 9.78
N PHE A 61 30.27 -7.56 10.16
CA PHE A 61 29.14 -7.54 9.23
C PHE A 61 28.50 -6.17 9.00
N ARG A 62 29.16 -5.08 9.43
CA ARG A 62 28.64 -3.72 9.23
C ARG A 62 28.35 -3.47 7.75
N GLY A 63 27.08 -3.16 7.46
CA GLY A 63 26.63 -2.88 6.10
C GLY A 63 26.67 -4.06 5.11
N LEU A 64 26.94 -5.30 5.56
CA LEU A 64 26.90 -6.47 4.67
C LEU A 64 25.50 -6.67 4.08
N ALA A 65 24.46 -6.68 4.93
CA ALA A 65 23.08 -6.83 4.49
C ALA A 65 22.70 -5.75 3.46
N ALA A 66 23.03 -4.48 3.69
CA ALA A 66 22.74 -3.38 2.78
C ALA A 66 23.43 -3.53 1.40
N ARG A 67 24.68 -3.99 1.38
CA ARG A 67 25.43 -4.28 0.15
C ARG A 67 24.77 -5.42 -0.62
N LYS A 68 24.49 -6.54 0.05
CA LYS A 68 23.88 -7.73 -0.53
C LYS A 68 22.46 -7.46 -1.06
N VAL A 69 21.63 -6.70 -0.34
CA VAL A 69 20.31 -6.26 -0.85
C VAL A 69 20.49 -5.45 -2.15
N THR A 70 21.43 -4.51 -2.18
CA THR A 70 21.65 -3.66 -3.36
C THR A 70 22.11 -4.49 -4.57
N GLU A 71 23.01 -5.45 -4.36
CA GLU A 71 23.45 -6.41 -5.39
C GLU A 71 22.28 -7.28 -5.87
N GLY A 72 21.50 -7.84 -4.95
CA GLY A 72 20.34 -8.68 -5.25
C GLY A 72 19.28 -7.95 -6.07
N VAL A 73 18.86 -6.76 -5.63
CA VAL A 73 17.87 -5.95 -6.35
C VAL A 73 18.37 -5.57 -7.75
N ARG A 74 19.65 -5.22 -7.89
CA ARG A 74 20.25 -4.92 -9.21
C ARG A 74 20.19 -6.15 -10.13
N LYS A 75 20.53 -7.34 -9.63
CA LYS A 75 20.44 -8.58 -10.42
C LYS A 75 19.00 -8.86 -10.82
N VAL A 76 18.07 -8.89 -9.86
CA VAL A 76 16.66 -9.18 -10.16
C VAL A 76 16.07 -8.19 -11.16
N THR A 77 16.43 -6.91 -11.06
CA THR A 77 15.97 -5.89 -12.02
C THR A 77 16.48 -6.15 -13.45
N HIS A 78 17.63 -6.79 -13.61
CA HIS A 78 18.14 -7.19 -14.93
C HIS A 78 17.33 -8.35 -15.54
N PHE A 79 16.93 -9.33 -14.73
CA PHE A 79 16.14 -10.47 -15.18
C PHE A 79 14.64 -10.16 -15.31
N ASN A 80 14.14 -9.18 -14.56
CA ASN A 80 12.72 -8.85 -14.55
C ASN A 80 12.29 -8.13 -15.83
N GLN A 81 11.41 -8.76 -16.62
CA GLN A 81 10.88 -8.18 -17.86
C GLN A 81 9.49 -7.54 -17.68
N SER A 82 8.59 -8.20 -16.94
CA SER A 82 7.18 -7.79 -16.85
C SER A 82 6.54 -8.05 -15.48
N THR A 83 7.27 -8.60 -14.52
CA THR A 83 6.72 -8.98 -13.21
C THR A 83 6.72 -7.78 -12.27
N ALA A 84 5.60 -7.56 -11.58
CA ALA A 84 5.54 -6.60 -10.49
C ALA A 84 6.26 -7.16 -9.25
N LEU A 85 7.45 -6.65 -8.97
CA LEU A 85 8.24 -7.05 -7.80
C LEU A 85 8.02 -6.08 -6.64
N ILE A 86 7.40 -6.57 -5.57
CA ILE A 86 7.02 -5.78 -4.40
C ILE A 86 7.88 -6.20 -3.22
N PHE A 87 8.60 -5.23 -2.64
CA PHE A 87 9.35 -5.42 -1.41
C PHE A 87 8.64 -4.75 -0.25
N ILE A 88 8.29 -5.52 0.78
CA ILE A 88 7.78 -4.98 2.03
C ILE A 88 8.98 -4.57 2.89
N ASN A 89 8.90 -3.38 3.49
CA ASN A 89 9.95 -2.85 4.33
C ASN A 89 9.36 -2.21 5.59
N GLN A 90 10.16 -2.14 6.64
CA GLN A 90 9.77 -1.56 7.92
C GLN A 90 10.56 -0.27 8.15
N LEU A 91 9.92 0.77 8.65
CA LEU A 91 10.63 1.99 9.05
C LEU A 91 11.32 1.74 10.40
N ARG A 92 12.59 2.15 10.50
CA ARG A 92 13.33 2.22 11.77
C ARG A 92 13.62 3.68 12.10
N VAL A 93 13.78 3.98 13.38
CA VAL A 93 14.23 5.30 13.84
C VAL A 93 15.72 5.22 14.08
N ASP A 94 16.47 6.10 13.42
CA ASP A 94 17.89 6.29 13.68
C ASP A 94 18.06 7.26 14.85
N MET A 95 18.54 6.74 15.99
CA MET A 95 18.74 7.53 17.21
C MET A 95 19.90 8.53 17.08
N GLY A 96 20.75 8.42 16.05
CA GLY A 96 21.88 9.31 15.82
C GLY A 96 21.55 10.60 15.06
N VAL A 97 20.31 10.76 14.58
CA VAL A 97 19.89 11.92 13.79
C VAL A 97 19.35 13.02 14.71
N SER A 98 20.13 14.09 14.90
CA SER A 98 19.70 15.26 15.70
C SER A 98 18.97 16.33 14.90
N PHE A 99 18.99 16.27 13.56
CA PHE A 99 18.31 17.22 12.68
C PHE A 99 17.78 16.53 11.41
N GLY A 100 16.54 16.84 11.02
CA GLY A 100 15.86 16.24 9.86
C GLY A 100 14.97 15.05 10.23
N ASN A 101 14.54 14.28 9.23
CA ASN A 101 13.71 13.10 9.44
C ASN A 101 14.57 11.93 9.98
N PRO A 102 14.35 11.44 11.22
CA PRO A 102 15.13 10.35 11.81
C PRO A 102 14.74 8.97 11.27
N GLU A 103 13.72 8.89 10.42
CA GLU A 103 13.28 7.61 9.84
C GLU A 103 14.26 7.10 8.78
N SER A 104 14.63 5.84 8.91
CA SER A 104 15.47 5.11 7.99
C SER A 104 14.79 3.82 7.52
N MET A 105 15.15 3.38 6.31
CA MET A 105 14.71 2.09 5.76
C MET A 105 15.89 1.10 5.79
N PRO A 106 15.73 -0.09 6.39
CA PRO A 106 16.69 -1.17 6.28
C PRO A 106 16.92 -1.60 4.83
N GLY A 107 18.08 -2.21 4.56
CA GLY A 107 18.47 -2.64 3.21
C GLY A 107 19.34 -1.63 2.44
N GLY A 108 19.72 -0.51 3.08
CA GLY A 108 20.62 0.49 2.50
C GLY A 108 19.94 1.43 1.50
N LYS A 109 20.71 2.42 1.02
CA LYS A 109 20.19 3.44 0.10
C LYS A 109 19.95 2.89 -1.32
N GLY A 110 20.61 1.80 -1.69
CA GLY A 110 20.54 1.19 -3.02
C GLY A 110 19.13 0.80 -3.45
N LEU A 111 18.34 0.20 -2.53
CA LEU A 111 16.95 -0.18 -2.79
C LEU A 111 16.13 0.99 -3.36
N ARG A 112 16.25 2.17 -2.74
CA ARG A 112 15.52 3.38 -3.19
C ARG A 112 15.87 3.76 -4.63
N PHE A 113 17.10 3.56 -5.12
CA PHE A 113 17.48 3.94 -6.48
C PHE A 113 16.86 3.03 -7.54
N TRP A 114 16.86 1.73 -7.28
CA TRP A 114 16.35 0.71 -8.21
C TRP A 114 14.82 0.68 -8.25
N THR A 115 14.15 0.94 -7.13
CA THR A 115 12.69 1.00 -7.07
C THR A 115 12.08 2.06 -8.00
N SER A 116 11.06 1.66 -8.76
CA SER A 116 10.26 2.54 -9.63
C SER A 116 9.20 3.31 -8.86
N LEU A 117 8.55 2.67 -7.87
CA LEU A 117 7.52 3.28 -7.04
C LEU A 117 7.78 2.96 -5.56
N LEU A 118 7.90 3.98 -4.73
CA LEU A 118 8.02 3.85 -3.28
C LEU A 118 6.76 4.42 -2.65
N ILE A 119 5.96 3.56 -2.03
CA ILE A 119 4.75 3.95 -1.31
C ILE A 119 5.03 3.84 0.18
N ARG A 120 4.85 4.95 0.89
CA ARG A 120 4.80 4.97 2.34
C ARG A 120 3.38 4.67 2.78
N MET A 121 3.24 3.67 3.65
CA MET A 121 1.97 3.28 4.25
C MET A 121 1.97 3.66 5.73
N ARG A 122 0.93 4.37 6.17
CA ARG A 122 0.70 4.71 7.58
C ARG A 122 -0.72 4.38 7.98
N ARG A 123 -0.88 3.84 9.19
CA ARG A 123 -2.20 3.71 9.80
C ARG A 123 -2.64 5.09 10.28
N GLY A 124 -3.76 5.56 9.78
CA GLY A 124 -4.46 6.75 10.22
C GLY A 124 -5.43 6.45 11.38
N GLN A 125 -6.53 7.20 11.41
CA GLN A 125 -7.54 7.11 12.46
C GLN A 125 -8.28 5.77 12.43
N TRP A 126 -8.72 5.32 13.59
CA TRP A 126 -9.54 4.11 13.70
C TRP A 126 -10.96 4.37 13.17
N LEU A 127 -11.54 3.33 12.56
CA LEU A 127 -12.93 3.31 12.14
C LEU A 127 -13.76 2.60 13.21
N TYR A 128 -14.86 3.24 13.60
CA TYR A 128 -15.72 2.79 14.68
C TYR A 128 -17.17 2.69 14.20
N THR A 129 -17.89 1.70 14.70
CA THR A 129 -19.35 1.62 14.53
C THR A 129 -20.03 1.15 15.82
N LYS A 130 -21.32 1.46 15.97
CA LYS A 130 -22.13 1.13 17.16
C LYS A 130 -22.39 -0.38 17.26
N THR A 131 -22.66 -1.04 16.14
CA THR A 131 -23.05 -2.46 16.06
C THR A 131 -21.84 -3.41 15.94
N GLY A 132 -20.75 -2.90 15.37
CA GLY A 132 -19.64 -3.71 14.84
C GLY A 132 -19.77 -4.08 13.36
N ASN A 133 -20.83 -3.66 12.67
CA ASN A 133 -20.98 -3.89 11.23
C ASN A 133 -20.51 -2.68 10.39
N LYS A 134 -19.89 -2.98 9.26
CA LYS A 134 -19.35 -2.02 8.28
C LYS A 134 -20.43 -1.35 7.44
N ASP A 135 -21.59 -1.98 7.28
CA ASP A 135 -22.74 -1.40 6.56
C ASP A 135 -23.39 -0.23 7.31
N ASP A 136 -23.11 -0.08 8.61
CA ASP A 136 -23.65 0.99 9.47
C ASP A 136 -22.76 2.24 9.51
N LEU A 137 -21.80 2.36 8.59
CA LEU A 137 -20.97 3.57 8.44
C LEU A 137 -21.82 4.71 7.85
N GLU A 138 -22.61 5.37 8.70
CA GLU A 138 -23.49 6.46 8.25
C GLU A 138 -22.75 7.71 7.74
N ASP A 139 -21.47 7.90 8.04
CA ASP A 139 -20.72 9.07 7.55
C ASP A 139 -19.21 8.84 7.57
N PHE A 140 -18.48 9.69 6.83
CA PHE A 140 -17.02 9.87 6.81
C PHE A 140 -16.37 10.16 8.18
N THR A 141 -17.09 10.00 9.28
CA THR A 141 -16.55 10.36 10.58
C THR A 141 -15.59 9.28 11.05
N SER A 142 -14.32 9.66 11.11
CA SER A 142 -13.49 9.43 12.28
C SER A 142 -14.33 9.72 13.53
N VAL A 143 -15.12 8.72 13.96
CA VAL A 143 -16.14 8.98 14.97
C VAL A 143 -15.45 9.09 16.32
N ASP A 144 -15.68 10.23 16.97
CA ASP A 144 -15.24 10.57 18.32
C ASP A 144 -15.25 9.37 19.26
N GLU A 145 -14.20 9.32 20.09
CA GLU A 145 -13.99 8.45 21.24
C GLU A 145 -15.17 8.49 22.22
N LYS A 146 -16.30 7.90 21.84
CA LYS A 146 -17.44 7.67 22.73
C LYS A 146 -17.39 6.23 23.20
N LYS A 147 -17.58 6.05 24.51
CA LYS A 147 -17.85 4.75 25.13
C LYS A 147 -18.92 4.01 24.30
N ASP A 148 -18.70 2.72 24.09
CA ASP A 148 -19.62 1.77 23.41
C ASP A 148 -19.51 1.58 21.88
N LYS A 149 -18.43 2.01 21.21
CA LYS A 149 -18.20 1.67 19.78
C LYS A 149 -17.15 0.58 19.59
N LYS A 150 -17.40 -0.34 18.64
CA LYS A 150 -16.46 -1.39 18.23
C LYS A 150 -15.56 -0.89 17.09
N ARG A 151 -14.27 -1.26 17.13
CA ARG A 151 -13.33 -1.01 16.04
C ARG A 151 -13.59 -2.01 14.92
N ILE A 152 -13.76 -1.50 13.70
CA ILE A 152 -14.00 -2.31 12.50
C ILE A 152 -12.88 -2.21 11.46
N GLY A 153 -11.98 -1.24 11.62
CA GLY A 153 -10.93 -0.97 10.67
C GLY A 153 -10.17 0.30 10.99
N PHE A 154 -9.44 0.83 10.02
CA PHE A 154 -8.71 2.09 10.11
C PHE A 154 -8.59 2.76 8.74
N MET A 155 -8.38 4.08 8.75
CA MET A 155 -7.92 4.81 7.57
C MET A 155 -6.49 4.41 7.26
N LEU A 156 -6.23 3.94 6.05
CA LEU A 156 -4.90 3.66 5.53
C LEU A 156 -4.45 4.85 4.69
N LYS A 157 -3.41 5.55 5.15
CA LYS A 157 -2.79 6.66 4.44
C LYS A 157 -1.64 6.15 3.59
N LEU A 158 -1.72 6.40 2.29
CA LEU A 158 -0.71 6.04 1.30
C LEU A 158 -0.11 7.32 0.76
N ARG A 159 1.22 7.43 0.80
CA ARG A 159 1.95 8.55 0.19
C ARG A 159 2.96 8.03 -0.81
N VAL A 160 2.98 8.61 -2.00
CA VAL A 160 4.01 8.30 -3.00
C VAL A 160 5.30 9.03 -2.64
N GLU A 161 6.28 8.34 -2.06
CA GLU A 161 7.59 8.91 -1.70
C GLU A 161 8.54 9.00 -2.90
N LYS A 162 8.30 8.19 -3.93
CA LYS A 162 9.06 8.17 -5.17
C LYS A 162 8.23 7.54 -6.26
N THR A 163 8.25 8.11 -7.46
CA THR A 163 7.74 7.49 -8.69
C THR A 163 8.73 7.75 -9.84
N LYS A 164 8.87 6.79 -10.77
CA LYS A 164 9.58 6.94 -12.05
C LYS A 164 8.61 6.99 -13.25
N VAL A 165 7.31 6.87 -13.00
CA VAL A 165 6.29 6.62 -14.03
C VAL A 165 5.25 7.74 -14.13
N SER A 166 5.25 8.68 -13.19
CA SER A 166 4.27 9.76 -13.09
C SER A 166 4.87 11.00 -12.40
N SER A 167 4.20 12.14 -12.51
CA SER A 167 4.52 13.38 -11.78
C SER A 167 3.98 13.41 -10.35
N THR A 168 3.23 12.38 -9.92
CA THR A 168 2.49 12.28 -8.66
C THR A 168 3.38 12.00 -7.44
N THR A 169 4.60 12.57 -7.40
CA THR A 169 5.47 12.43 -6.23
C THR A 169 4.90 13.27 -5.10
N TRP A 170 4.82 12.69 -3.91
CA TRP A 170 4.22 13.22 -2.69
C TRP A 170 2.71 13.26 -2.64
N ASP A 171 2.02 12.86 -3.70
CA ASP A 171 0.58 12.68 -3.67
C ASP A 171 0.19 11.69 -2.57
N GLU A 172 -0.94 12.00 -1.93
CA GLU A 172 -1.50 11.23 -0.82
C GLU A 172 -2.88 10.71 -1.19
N CYS A 173 -3.15 9.47 -0.80
CA CYS A 173 -4.44 8.84 -0.93
C CYS A 173 -4.82 8.19 0.41
N GLU A 174 -6.08 8.34 0.80
CA GLU A 174 -6.62 7.71 2.01
C GLU A 174 -7.72 6.71 1.64
N LEU A 175 -7.58 5.49 2.14
CA LEU A 175 -8.49 4.38 1.89
C LEU A 175 -8.98 3.81 3.22
N LYS A 176 -10.23 3.38 3.33
CA LYS A 176 -10.68 2.63 4.51
C LYS A 176 -10.24 1.17 4.38
N PHE A 177 -9.59 0.65 5.42
CA PHE A 177 -9.21 -0.74 5.52
C PHE A 177 -9.99 -1.40 6.66
N PHE A 178 -10.72 -2.47 6.36
CA PHE A 178 -11.51 -3.22 7.34
C PHE A 178 -10.77 -4.46 7.83
N PHE A 179 -11.02 -4.89 9.07
CA PHE A 179 -10.30 -6.03 9.67
C PHE A 179 -10.63 -7.38 9.04
N ASP A 180 -11.74 -7.48 8.31
CA ASP A 180 -12.07 -8.66 7.52
C ASP A 180 -11.25 -8.78 6.23
N GLY A 181 -10.44 -7.77 5.91
CA GLY A 181 -9.57 -7.73 4.74
C GLY A 181 -10.17 -7.03 3.53
N GLU A 182 -11.37 -6.48 3.64
CA GLU A 182 -11.96 -5.66 2.57
C GLU A 182 -11.42 -4.23 2.58
N MET A 183 -11.34 -3.64 1.37
CA MET A 183 -11.02 -2.24 1.16
C MET A 183 -12.25 -1.52 0.59
N ASP A 184 -12.52 -0.32 1.06
CA ASP A 184 -13.64 0.49 0.56
C ASP A 184 -13.32 1.10 -0.80
N THR A 185 -13.50 0.35 -1.88
CA THR A 185 -13.22 0.84 -3.24
C THR A 185 -14.13 2.00 -3.64
N MET A 186 -15.37 2.02 -3.15
CA MET A 186 -16.35 3.04 -3.52
C MET A 186 -16.04 4.37 -2.83
N GLY A 187 -15.85 4.36 -1.51
CA GLY A 187 -15.43 5.54 -0.77
C GLY A 187 -14.09 6.08 -1.28
N SER A 188 -13.19 5.19 -1.72
CA SER A 188 -11.92 5.58 -2.36
C SER A 188 -12.11 6.30 -3.69
N LEU A 189 -13.01 5.81 -4.55
CA LEU A 189 -13.36 6.48 -5.81
C LEU A 189 -13.96 7.86 -5.54
N ILE A 190 -14.87 7.98 -4.58
CA ILE A 190 -15.50 9.26 -4.24
C ILE A 190 -14.47 10.25 -3.68
N ASN A 191 -13.62 9.80 -2.75
CA ASN A 191 -12.53 10.63 -2.23
C ASN A 191 -11.61 11.13 -3.35
N LEU A 192 -11.22 10.25 -4.26
CA LEU A 192 -10.37 10.61 -5.38
C LEU A 192 -11.08 11.60 -6.33
N ALA A 193 -12.38 11.41 -6.57
CA ALA A 193 -13.19 12.31 -7.39
C ALA A 193 -13.36 13.69 -6.75
N ILE A 194 -13.45 13.78 -5.42
CA ILE A 194 -13.49 15.06 -4.70
C ILE A 194 -12.13 15.75 -4.75
N GLN A 195 -11.04 15.00 -4.53
CA GLN A 195 -9.67 15.53 -4.58
C GLN A 195 -9.30 16.08 -5.96
N ARG A 196 -9.83 15.47 -7.03
CA ARG A 196 -9.65 15.91 -8.41
C ARG A 196 -10.74 16.87 -8.89
N GLU A 197 -11.54 17.40 -7.97
CA GLU A 197 -12.61 18.37 -8.26
C GLU A 197 -13.68 17.88 -9.27
N VAL A 198 -13.72 16.57 -9.58
CA VAL A 198 -14.76 15.94 -10.41
C VAL A 198 -16.09 15.93 -9.68
N ILE A 199 -16.08 15.71 -8.36
CA ILE A 199 -17.25 15.85 -7.48
C ILE A 199 -17.03 17.09 -6.60
N GLY A 200 -17.93 18.05 -6.71
CA GLY A 200 -17.91 19.21 -5.83
C GLY A 200 -18.40 18.83 -4.43
N ALA A 201 -17.62 19.13 -3.39
CA ALA A 201 -18.01 18.88 -2.00
C ALA A 201 -18.08 20.19 -1.21
N ALA A 202 -19.26 20.54 -0.70
CA ALA A 202 -19.47 21.75 0.08
C ALA A 202 -20.46 21.52 1.23
N ARG A 203 -20.02 21.73 2.48
CA ARG A 203 -20.87 21.67 3.69
C ARG A 203 -21.75 20.41 3.78
N GLY A 204 -21.20 19.24 3.44
CA GLY A 204 -21.94 17.96 3.47
C GLY A 204 -22.85 17.71 2.27
N TYR A 205 -22.86 18.62 1.29
CA TYR A 205 -23.53 18.44 0.00
C TYR A 205 -22.51 18.10 -1.09
N TYR A 206 -22.90 17.19 -1.96
CA TYR A 206 -22.10 16.69 -3.07
C TYR A 206 -22.79 17.02 -4.40
N GLU A 207 -22.01 17.58 -5.31
CA GLU A 207 -22.42 17.92 -6.66
C GLU A 207 -21.75 16.94 -7.62
N ILE A 208 -22.57 16.09 -8.24
CA ILE A 208 -22.10 14.99 -9.10
C ILE A 208 -22.42 15.35 -10.55
N PRO A 209 -21.43 15.28 -11.47
CA PRO A 209 -21.67 15.54 -12.87
C PRO A 209 -22.75 14.60 -13.44
N GLY A 210 -23.77 15.16 -14.09
CA GLY A 210 -24.90 14.41 -14.64
C GLY A 210 -26.12 14.34 -13.73
N ILE A 211 -26.06 14.93 -12.53
CA ILE A 211 -27.20 15.06 -11.62
C ILE A 211 -27.37 16.54 -11.26
N ASP A 212 -28.53 17.11 -11.61
CA ASP A 212 -28.82 18.54 -11.36
C ASP A 212 -29.05 18.85 -9.87
N LYS A 213 -29.33 17.84 -9.05
CA LYS A 213 -29.60 17.99 -7.61
C LYS A 213 -28.38 17.69 -6.76
N LYS A 214 -28.11 18.57 -5.79
CA LYS A 214 -27.10 18.33 -4.75
C LYS A 214 -27.56 17.23 -3.80
N ILE A 215 -26.67 16.28 -3.53
CA ILE A 215 -26.93 15.14 -2.66
C ILE A 215 -26.37 15.43 -1.28
N HIS A 216 -27.18 15.28 -0.25
CA HIS A 216 -26.73 15.47 1.13
C HIS A 216 -26.20 14.16 1.71
N GLY A 217 -25.01 14.21 2.32
CA GLY A 217 -24.39 13.07 3.01
C GLY A 217 -23.69 12.09 2.06
N LEU A 218 -22.53 11.59 2.48
CA LEU A 218 -21.72 10.69 1.65
C LEU A 218 -22.39 9.34 1.43
N GLY A 219 -23.03 8.77 2.47
CA GLY A 219 -23.66 7.46 2.36
C GLY A 219 -24.70 7.40 1.23
N ASN A 220 -25.38 8.52 0.95
CA ASN A 220 -26.29 8.64 -0.17
C ASN A 220 -25.58 8.69 -1.53
N VAL A 221 -24.40 9.31 -1.61
CA VAL A 221 -23.55 9.28 -2.80
C VAL A 221 -23.05 7.86 -3.07
N GLU A 222 -22.57 7.16 -2.04
CA GLU A 222 -22.16 5.76 -2.18
C GLU A 222 -23.30 4.87 -2.65
N ARG A 223 -24.51 5.03 -2.08
CA ARG A 223 -25.68 4.26 -2.50
C ARG A 223 -26.05 4.52 -3.96
N LEU A 224 -26.06 5.79 -4.36
CA LEU A 224 -26.32 6.19 -5.73
C LEU A 224 -25.32 5.55 -6.71
N LEU A 225 -24.01 5.61 -6.41
CA LEU A 225 -22.99 5.03 -7.29
C LEU A 225 -22.98 3.50 -7.29
N LYS A 226 -23.55 2.86 -6.27
CA LYS A 226 -23.80 1.41 -6.26
C LYS A 226 -25.02 1.02 -7.11
N GLU A 227 -26.04 1.87 -7.15
CA GLU A 227 -27.27 1.64 -7.92
C GLU A 227 -27.09 1.98 -9.42
N ASP A 228 -26.34 3.04 -9.74
CA ASP A 228 -26.10 3.52 -11.10
C ASP A 228 -24.66 3.25 -11.57
N GLU A 229 -24.45 2.07 -12.18
CA GLU A 229 -23.17 1.68 -12.77
C GLU A 229 -22.77 2.57 -13.97
N GLY A 230 -23.72 3.20 -14.67
CA GLY A 230 -23.44 4.09 -15.80
C GLY A 230 -22.82 5.41 -15.34
N LEU A 231 -23.40 6.00 -14.30
CA LEU A 231 -22.86 7.19 -13.65
C LEU A 231 -21.47 6.92 -13.07
N LYS A 232 -21.32 5.80 -12.34
CA LYS A 232 -20.03 5.37 -11.79
C LYS A 232 -18.97 5.23 -12.88
N ALA A 233 -19.28 4.58 -14.01
CA ALA A 233 -18.35 4.46 -15.12
C ALA A 233 -17.94 5.84 -15.69
N SER A 234 -18.90 6.76 -15.82
CA SER A 234 -18.63 8.13 -16.28
C SER A 234 -17.69 8.90 -15.34
N ILE A 235 -17.88 8.75 -14.02
CA ILE A 235 -17.01 9.36 -13.01
C ILE A 235 -15.61 8.76 -13.08
N ILE A 236 -15.50 7.43 -13.21
CA ILE A 236 -14.19 6.77 -13.36
C ILE A 236 -13.42 7.30 -14.57
N VAL A 237 -14.10 7.53 -15.71
CA VAL A 237 -13.47 8.10 -16.90
C VAL A 237 -12.98 9.53 -16.62
N LYS A 238 -13.83 10.39 -16.09
CA LYS A 238 -13.45 11.78 -15.76
C LYS A 238 -12.32 11.86 -14.75
N VAL A 239 -12.38 11.04 -13.69
CA VAL A 239 -11.32 10.92 -12.69
C VAL A 239 -10.01 10.49 -13.31
N LYS A 240 -10.00 9.69 -14.38
CA LYS A 240 -8.78 9.27 -15.09
C LYS A 240 -8.23 10.34 -16.04
N GLU A 241 -9.10 11.18 -16.60
CA GLU A 241 -8.75 12.26 -17.54
C GLU A 241 -8.17 13.48 -16.80
N GLU A 242 -8.74 13.82 -15.65
CA GLU A 242 -8.22 14.82 -14.72
C GLU A 242 -6.94 14.27 -14.08
N ARG A 243 -5.77 14.79 -14.48
CA ARG A 243 -4.45 14.33 -14.02
C ARG A 243 -3.94 15.10 -12.83
#